data_AF-A0A7X9I8X7-F1
#
_entry.id   AF-A0A7X9I8X7-F1
#
_cell.length_a   1.000
_cell.length_b   1.000
_cell.length_c   1.000
_cell.angle_alpha   90.00
_cell.angle_beta   90.00
_cell.angle_gamma   90.00
#
_symmetry.space_group_name_H-M   'P 1'
#
loop_
_entity.id
_entity.type
_entity.pdbx_description
1 polymer ?
#
loop_
_entity_poly.entity_id
_entity_poly.type
_entity_poly.pdbx_seq_one_letter_code
_entity_poly.pdbx_strand_id
1 'polypeptide(L)' 'MTKNIVRGYYEESYPPLPTRATKFWRRCILKQIVMFFVLNLRIMRIIVGGHS' A
#
# COMPACT_ATOMS: atom_id res chain seq x y z
N MET A 1 -26.23 14.52 -26.55
CA MET A 1 -26.26 14.00 -25.17
C MET A 1 -25.16 14.70 -24.38
N THR A 2 -25.51 15.78 -23.69
CA THR A 2 -24.57 16.68 -22.99
C THR A 2 -24.13 16.03 -21.69
N LYS A 3 -22.82 15.78 -21.53
CA LYS A 3 -22.26 15.18 -20.31
C LYS A 3 -22.17 16.25 -19.22
N ASN A 4 -22.99 16.13 -18.17
CA ASN A 4 -22.84 16.90 -16.93
C ASN A 4 -21.59 16.40 -16.21
N ILE A 5 -20.44 17.02 -16.48
CA ILE A 5 -19.19 16.78 -15.75
C ILE A 5 -19.31 17.50 -14.41
N VAL A 6 -19.84 16.80 -13.41
CA VAL A 6 -19.80 17.24 -12.02
C VAL A 6 -18.32 17.35 -11.65
N ARG A 7 -17.87 18.60 -11.48
CA ARG A 7 -16.53 18.95 -10.99
C ARG A 7 -16.43 18.57 -9.52
N GLY A 8 -16.30 17.26 -9.26
CA GLY A 8 -16.12 16.72 -7.92
C GLY A 8 -14.86 17.31 -7.28
N TYR A 9 -15.08 17.97 -6.14
CA TYR A 9 -14.12 18.47 -5.15
C TYR A 9 -12.63 18.38 -5.55
N TYR A 10 -12.11 19.47 -6.14
CA TYR A 10 -10.67 19.65 -6.38
C TYR A 10 -9.89 19.97 -5.09
N GLU A 11 -10.58 20.24 -3.98
CA GLU A 11 -10.02 20.65 -2.68
C GLU A 11 -9.67 19.46 -1.78
N GLU A 12 -10.18 18.27 -2.08
CA GLU A 12 -9.80 17.07 -1.37
C GLU A 12 -8.46 16.65 -1.97
N SER A 13 -7.38 16.72 -1.20
CA SER A 13 -6.07 16.18 -1.57
C SER A 13 -6.20 14.67 -1.78
N TYR A 14 -6.78 14.30 -2.92
CA TYR A 14 -7.01 12.92 -3.27
C TYR A 14 -5.62 12.33 -3.50
N PRO A 15 -5.27 11.24 -2.81
CA PRO A 15 -3.97 10.65 -2.98
C PRO A 15 -3.77 10.35 -4.47
N PRO A 16 -2.56 10.60 -5.01
CA PRO A 16 -2.29 10.37 -6.42
C PRO A 16 -2.68 8.92 -6.74
N LEU A 17 -3.52 8.76 -7.77
CA LEU A 17 -3.98 7.43 -8.17
C LEU A 17 -2.76 6.53 -8.37
N PRO A 18 -2.78 5.30 -7.80
CA PRO A 18 -1.61 4.45 -7.83
C PRO A 18 -1.23 4.16 -9.28
N THR A 19 0.03 4.45 -9.62
CA THR A 19 0.58 4.21 -10.95
C THR A 19 0.56 2.72 -11.27
N ARG A 20 0.70 2.37 -12.55
CA ARG A 20 0.75 0.97 -12.99
C ARG A 20 1.86 0.20 -12.28
N ALA A 21 2.99 0.85 -12.02
CA ALA A 21 4.09 0.30 -11.24
C ALA A 21 3.66 -0.02 -9.80
N THR A 22 3.02 0.92 -9.10
CA THR A 22 2.52 0.70 -7.73
C THR A 22 1.53 -0.47 -7.67
N LYS A 23 0.65 -0.60 -8.67
CA LYS A 23 -0.29 -1.74 -8.77
C LYS A 23 0.43 -3.06 -9.05
N PHE A 24 1.44 -3.06 -9.91
CA PHE A 24 2.26 -4.24 -10.22
C PHE A 24 3.00 -4.75 -8.98
N TRP A 25 3.70 -3.87 -8.27
CA TRP A 25 4.41 -4.22 -7.03
C TRP A 25 3.48 -4.63 -5.90
N ARG A 26 2.22 -4.16 -5.91
CA ARG A 26 1.18 -4.61 -5.00
C ARG A 26 0.73 -6.04 -5.32
N ARG A 27 0.63 -6.43 -6.59
CA ARG A 27 0.18 -7.78 -7.02
C ARG A 27 1.30 -8.82 -7.05
N CYS A 28 2.56 -8.41 -7.09
CA CYS A 28 3.69 -9.34 -7.20
C CYS A 28 3.80 -10.28 -5.98
N ILE A 29 3.44 -11.56 -6.19
CA ILE A 29 3.39 -12.58 -5.14
C ILE A 29 4.78 -12.84 -4.53
N LEU A 30 5.84 -12.88 -5.36
CA LEU A 30 7.21 -13.07 -4.86
C LEU A 30 7.60 -11.97 -3.86
N LYS A 31 7.28 -10.71 -4.17
CA LYS A 31 7.52 -9.59 -3.25
C LYS A 31 6.66 -9.70 -1.99
N GLN A 32 5.40 -10.13 -2.11
CA GLN A 32 4.53 -10.33 -0.94
C GLN A 32 5.09 -11.38 0.02
N ILE A 33 5.61 -12.50 -0.50
CA ILE A 33 6.24 -13.56 0.31
C ILE A 33 7.46 -13.02 1.06
N VAL A 34 8.35 -12.29 0.37
CA VAL A 34 9.52 -11.67 1.02
C VAL A 34 9.09 -10.70 2.12
N MET A 35 8.10 -9.83 1.85
CA MET A 35 7.60 -8.89 2.85
C MET A 35 6.93 -9.60 4.04
N PHE A 36 6.25 -10.73 3.80
CA PHE A 36 5.68 -11.55 4.86
C PHE A 36 6.77 -12.02 5.83
N PHE A 37 7.85 -12.61 5.34
CA PHE A 37 8.94 -13.06 6.21
C PHE A 37 9.62 -11.91 6.93
N VAL A 38 9.94 -10.81 6.23
CA VAL A 38 10.60 -9.64 6.85
C VAL A 38 9.74 -9.06 7.98
N LEU A 39 8.43 -8.93 7.76
CA LEU A 39 7.52 -8.39 8.77
C LEU A 39 7.45 -9.31 9.99
N ASN A 40 7.25 -10.62 9.78
CA ASN A 40 7.16 -11.59 10.86
C ASN A 40 8.47 -11.68 11.65
N LEU A 41 9.63 -11.67 10.99
CA LEU A 41 10.93 -11.65 11.68
C LEU A 41 11.12 -10.37 12.50
N ARG A 42 10.67 -9.20 11.99
CA ARG A 42 10.72 -7.95 12.76
C ARG A 42 9.83 -8.01 13.99
N ILE A 43 8.62 -8.55 13.86
CA ILE A 43 7.68 -8.75 14.97
C ILE A 43 8.32 -9.67 16.02
N MET A 44 8.89 -10.81 15.60
CA MET A 44 9.57 -11.73 16.51
C MET A 44 10.75 -11.07 17.23
N ARG A 45 11.54 -10.24 16.54
CA ARG A 45 12.63 -9.47 17.19
C ARG A 45 12.11 -8.51 18.26
N ILE A 46 10.98 -7.85 18.02
CA ILE A 46 10.35 -6.96 19.01
C ILE A 46 9.84 -7.77 20.20
N ILE A 47 9.19 -8.92 19.97
CA ILE A 47 8.68 -9.79 21.03
C ILE A 47 9.84 -10.31 21.89
N VAL A 48 10.85 -10.92 21.26
CA VAL A 48 12.01 -11.48 21.98
C VAL A 48 12.82 -10.39 22.70
N GLY A 49 12.99 -9.23 22.07
CA GLY A 49 13.72 -8.10 22.68
C GLY A 49 12.91 -7.35 23.75
N GLY A 50 11.58 -7.40 23.72
CA GLY A 50 10.70 -6.78 24.70
C GLY A 50 10.43 -7.65 25.94
N HIS A 51 10.93 -8.89 25.96
CA HIS A 51 10.92 -9.78 27.12
C HIS A 51 12.19 -9.65 27.99
N SER A 52 12.84 -8.49 27.98
CA SER A 52 13.92 -8.13 28.91
C SER A 52 13.56 -6.94 29.78
#